data_AF-A0A418MZC3-F1
#
_entry.id   AF-A0A418MZC3-F1
#
_cell.length_a   1.000
_cell.length_b   1.000
_cell.length_c   1.000
_cell.angle_alpha   90.00
_cell.angle_beta   90.00
_cell.angle_gamma   90.00
#
_symmetry.space_group_name_H-M   'P 1'
#
loop_
_entity.id
_entity.type
_entity.pdbx_description
1 polymer ?
#
loop_
_entity_poly.entity_id
_entity_poly.type
_entity_poly.pdbx_seq_one_letter_code
_entity_poly.pdbx_strand_id
1 'polypeptide(L)'
;MTGVPVRLWPLAGLAVLVTVAAGVGLLPRWPGLVHLVALPPLDLYGDLRLLLTWAPSWPLFVLGLAASLTVRVSVLVLMLGGFSWSRVRLVLSFYLLVLPLLLFAAEATYAAAALLYSRLFWPALAVVAALAMLLAPVPWRRTERFRSALAGTVRGGFRAPAMLGYALVVAAIGALATVESAVAVWLVPVSALATAATVVVLRGPTPSRPQWRLAGVLAVLLFAATVFVATRPVEPGEPAQRRAGSILLMSGINSASGRGTMFSSRADVLGYDCDQTYYFSYAGPGDGQPRGRALCPIRTGAPYQPADTQQPLPEQVAAFAAQVRELPRPLVVMGHSHGAWVAWDAVARGLAPQVDVLVLVGPFPESPVGYPPPGRDGRGRVAGDLLRLLVPIADAVDFQFEPDAPAARELLAEANSVARLFDRPLPAGTRAVSVTSATDLPLMPDGWRLPVSRNVCPLRVAHPYLPDRPAFYREVNRFLDGRPALDCPPWRTWGRSFALPFGVPAAGRFD
;
A
#
# COMPACT_ATOMS: atom_id res chain seq x y z
N MET A 1 -29.18 -33.65 -18.34
CA MET A 1 -29.35 -33.20 -16.94
C MET A 1 -29.91 -31.79 -16.95
N THR A 2 -31.19 -31.66 -16.62
CA THR A 2 -31.85 -30.38 -16.35
C THR A 2 -31.06 -29.64 -15.27
N GLY A 3 -30.57 -28.45 -15.59
CA GLY A 3 -29.67 -27.72 -14.71
C GLY A 3 -30.40 -27.26 -13.45
N VAL A 4 -29.95 -27.70 -12.28
CA VAL A 4 -30.46 -27.19 -11.00
C VAL A 4 -30.29 -25.66 -10.99
N PRO A 5 -31.36 -24.89 -10.76
CA PRO A 5 -31.30 -23.43 -10.80
C PRO A 5 -30.37 -22.91 -9.71
N VAL A 6 -29.68 -21.80 -10.01
CA VAL A 6 -28.86 -21.09 -9.02
C VAL A 6 -29.77 -20.57 -7.91
N ARG A 7 -29.40 -20.81 -6.66
CA ARG A 7 -30.11 -20.26 -5.50
C ARG A 7 -29.36 -19.03 -5.02
N LEU A 8 -29.93 -17.84 -5.14
CA LEU A 8 -29.27 -16.58 -4.75
C LEU A 8 -29.53 -16.18 -3.29
N TRP A 9 -30.53 -16.77 -2.63
CA TRP A 9 -30.87 -16.46 -1.24
C TRP A 9 -29.72 -16.65 -0.23
N PRO A 10 -28.76 -17.60 -0.38
CA PRO A 10 -27.65 -17.71 0.58
C PRO A 10 -26.74 -16.49 0.54
N LEU A 11 -26.52 -15.92 -0.65
CA LEU A 11 -25.76 -14.68 -0.83
C LEU A 11 -26.51 -13.48 -0.21
N ALA A 12 -27.83 -13.42 -0.38
CA ALA A 12 -28.65 -12.38 0.23
C ALA A 12 -28.61 -12.47 1.78
N GLY A 13 -28.73 -13.67 2.35
CA GLY A 13 -28.61 -13.89 3.79
C GLY A 13 -27.23 -13.48 4.32
N LEU A 14 -26.16 -13.83 3.61
CA LEU A 14 -24.81 -13.39 3.95
C LEU A 14 -24.66 -11.87 3.86
N ALA A 15 -25.23 -11.23 2.84
CA ALA A 15 -25.19 -9.78 2.70
C ALA A 15 -25.91 -9.07 3.83
N VAL A 16 -27.08 -9.56 4.25
CA VAL A 16 -27.78 -9.05 5.44
C VAL A 16 -26.92 -9.21 6.68
N LEU A 17 -26.33 -10.39 6.90
CA LEU A 17 -25.46 -10.65 8.05
C LEU A 17 -24.26 -9.69 8.10
N VAL A 18 -23.54 -9.52 6.98
CA VAL A 18 -22.38 -8.61 6.89
C VAL A 18 -22.81 -7.16 7.10
N THR A 19 -23.94 -6.75 6.51
CA THR A 19 -24.47 -5.38 6.65
C THR A 19 -24.84 -5.09 8.10
N VAL A 20 -25.55 -6.01 8.77
CA VAL A 20 -25.92 -5.87 10.18
C VAL A 20 -24.68 -5.87 11.06
N ALA A 21 -23.75 -6.81 10.86
CA ALA A 21 -22.52 -6.90 11.64
C ALA A 21 -21.66 -5.63 11.53
N ALA A 22 -21.53 -5.05 10.32
CA ALA A 22 -20.83 -3.77 10.15
C ALA A 22 -21.62 -2.57 10.67
N GLY A 23 -22.96 -2.61 10.58
CA GLY A 23 -23.84 -1.59 11.13
C GLY A 23 -23.71 -1.45 12.64
N VAL A 24 -23.66 -2.58 13.35
CA VAL A 24 -23.55 -2.65 14.83
C VAL A 24 -22.10 -2.70 15.34
N GLY A 25 -21.10 -2.54 14.47
CA GLY A 25 -19.68 -2.44 14.85
C GLY A 25 -18.95 -3.75 15.13
N LEU A 26 -19.53 -4.91 14.81
CA LEU A 26 -18.84 -6.21 14.91
C LEU A 26 -17.83 -6.42 13.77
N LEU A 27 -18.01 -5.75 12.64
CA LEU A 27 -17.05 -5.68 11.55
C LEU A 27 -16.57 -4.23 11.39
N PRO A 28 -15.27 -3.99 11.13
CA PRO A 28 -14.78 -2.65 10.87
C PRO A 28 -15.44 -2.07 9.62
N ARG A 29 -15.64 -0.75 9.61
CA ARG A 29 -16.17 -0.04 8.44
C ARG A 29 -15.02 0.44 7.58
N TRP A 30 -14.68 -0.36 6.55
CA TRP A 30 -13.64 -0.01 5.58
C TRP A 30 -14.10 -0.26 4.14
N PRO A 31 -13.46 0.38 3.13
CA PRO A 31 -13.90 0.28 1.74
C PRO A 31 -13.91 -1.15 1.16
N GLY A 32 -13.10 -2.04 1.72
CA GLY A 32 -13.01 -3.44 1.31
C GLY A 32 -14.04 -4.37 1.95
N LEU A 33 -14.96 -3.86 2.79
CA LEU A 33 -16.07 -4.61 3.35
C LEU A 33 -16.93 -5.27 2.27
N VAL A 34 -17.05 -4.60 1.11
CA VAL A 34 -17.79 -5.07 -0.06
C VAL A 34 -17.25 -6.37 -0.65
N HIS A 35 -15.99 -6.73 -0.34
CA HIS A 35 -15.40 -8.00 -0.76
C HIS A 35 -15.96 -9.19 0.02
N LEU A 36 -16.53 -9.00 1.22
CA LEU A 36 -17.09 -10.10 2.02
C LEU A 36 -18.32 -10.76 1.38
N VAL A 37 -18.90 -10.16 0.34
CA VAL A 37 -20.01 -10.71 -0.46
C VAL A 37 -19.67 -10.75 -1.96
N ALA A 38 -18.39 -10.59 -2.29
CA ALA A 38 -17.91 -10.68 -3.65
C ALA A 38 -17.89 -12.14 -4.14
N LEU A 39 -17.66 -12.32 -5.45
CA LEU A 39 -17.43 -13.63 -6.03
C LEU A 39 -16.17 -14.25 -5.43
N PRO A 40 -16.18 -15.58 -5.18
CA PRO A 40 -14.96 -16.28 -4.84
C PRO A 40 -13.93 -16.13 -5.96
N PRO A 41 -12.63 -15.93 -5.64
CA PRO A 41 -12.03 -16.06 -4.32
C PRO A 41 -11.86 -14.71 -3.56
N LEU A 42 -12.44 -13.60 -4.05
CA LEU A 42 -12.31 -12.28 -3.40
C LEU A 42 -12.98 -12.24 -2.01
N ASP A 43 -13.97 -13.09 -1.80
CA ASP A 43 -14.63 -13.30 -0.52
C ASP A 43 -13.67 -13.77 0.58
N LEU A 44 -12.92 -14.83 0.31
CA LEU A 44 -11.91 -15.38 1.22
C LEU A 44 -10.75 -14.39 1.40
N TYR A 45 -10.39 -13.63 0.36
CA TYR A 45 -9.41 -12.54 0.50
C TYR A 45 -9.87 -11.45 1.47
N GLY A 46 -11.18 -11.12 1.47
CA GLY A 46 -11.78 -10.25 2.48
C GLY A 46 -11.64 -10.81 3.89
N ASP A 47 -11.97 -12.08 4.09
CA ASP A 47 -11.89 -12.75 5.39
C ASP A 47 -10.45 -12.82 5.92
N LEU A 48 -9.48 -13.15 5.06
CA LEU A 48 -8.07 -13.27 5.45
C LEU A 48 -7.50 -11.94 5.91
N ARG A 49 -7.83 -10.83 5.25
CA ARG A 49 -7.40 -9.49 5.69
C ARG A 49 -7.96 -9.13 7.07
N LEU A 50 -9.21 -9.49 7.35
CA LEU A 50 -9.81 -9.34 8.68
C LEU A 50 -9.06 -10.18 9.71
N LEU A 51 -8.92 -11.49 9.45
CA LEU A 51 -8.32 -12.42 10.39
C LEU A 51 -6.87 -12.06 10.69
N LEU A 52 -6.07 -11.71 9.68
CA LEU A 52 -4.67 -11.30 9.86
C LEU A 52 -4.56 -10.02 10.71
N THR A 53 -5.45 -9.05 10.49
CA THR A 53 -5.41 -7.77 11.20
C THR A 53 -5.92 -7.89 12.65
N TRP A 54 -6.92 -8.75 12.90
CA TRP A 54 -7.69 -8.73 14.15
C TRP A 54 -7.47 -9.93 15.06
N ALA A 55 -7.01 -11.08 14.55
CA ALA A 55 -6.81 -12.25 15.39
C ALA A 55 -5.74 -11.96 16.46
N PRO A 56 -6.08 -12.09 17.76
CA PRO A 56 -5.14 -11.75 18.82
C PRO A 56 -4.16 -12.90 19.12
N SER A 57 -4.42 -14.11 18.62
CA SER A 57 -3.62 -15.31 18.83
C SER A 57 -3.80 -16.32 17.68
N TRP A 58 -2.85 -17.25 17.54
CA TRP A 58 -2.92 -18.32 16.55
C TRP A 58 -4.15 -19.24 16.68
N PRO A 59 -4.57 -19.69 17.89
CA PRO A 59 -5.78 -20.48 18.04
C PRO A 59 -7.04 -19.77 17.51
N LEU A 60 -7.20 -18.48 17.82
CA LEU A 60 -8.35 -17.71 17.35
C LEU A 60 -8.29 -17.44 15.84
N PHE A 61 -7.10 -17.26 15.28
CA PHE A 61 -6.94 -17.20 13.82
C PHE A 61 -7.37 -18.51 13.14
N VAL A 62 -6.91 -19.67 13.63
CA VAL A 62 -7.26 -20.98 13.06
C VAL A 62 -8.76 -21.25 13.19
N LEU A 63 -9.36 -20.95 14.35
CA LEU A 63 -10.81 -21.07 14.56
C LEU A 63 -11.58 -20.14 13.62
N GLY A 64 -11.16 -18.88 13.50
CA GLY A 64 -11.77 -17.90 12.59
C GLY A 64 -11.66 -18.30 11.12
N LEU A 65 -10.50 -18.83 10.70
CA LEU A 65 -10.30 -19.36 9.36
C LEU A 65 -11.18 -20.57 9.08
N ALA A 66 -11.27 -21.51 10.03
CA ALA A 66 -12.13 -22.68 9.90
C ALA A 66 -13.62 -22.30 9.84
N ALA A 67 -14.06 -21.32 10.64
CA ALA A 67 -15.41 -20.80 10.62
C ALA A 67 -15.72 -20.08 9.29
N SER A 68 -14.82 -19.20 8.83
CA SER A 68 -14.91 -18.56 7.51
C SER A 68 -15.04 -19.59 6.41
N LEU A 69 -14.13 -20.56 6.32
CA LEU A 69 -14.17 -21.61 5.29
C LEU A 69 -15.48 -22.41 5.34
N THR A 70 -15.95 -22.78 6.53
CA THR A 70 -17.24 -23.46 6.70
C THR A 70 -18.40 -22.63 6.13
N VAL A 71 -18.47 -21.34 6.45
CA VAL A 71 -19.50 -20.44 5.93
C VAL A 71 -19.40 -20.29 4.41
N ARG A 72 -18.19 -20.02 3.90
CA ARG A 72 -17.93 -19.82 2.46
C ARG A 72 -18.27 -21.07 1.65
N VAL A 73 -17.85 -22.24 2.12
CA VAL A 73 -18.19 -23.53 1.51
C VAL A 73 -19.69 -23.74 1.52
N SER A 74 -20.37 -23.50 2.65
CA SER A 74 -21.81 -23.70 2.80
C SER A 74 -22.61 -22.79 1.87
N VAL A 75 -22.30 -21.49 1.85
CA VAL A 75 -22.94 -20.49 0.98
C VAL A 75 -22.77 -20.89 -0.48
N LEU A 76 -21.54 -21.19 -0.90
CA LEU A 76 -21.29 -21.53 -2.30
C LEU A 76 -21.97 -22.85 -2.69
N VAL A 77 -21.92 -23.90 -1.86
CA VAL A 77 -22.61 -25.17 -2.12
C VAL A 77 -24.13 -24.99 -2.24
N LEU A 78 -24.73 -24.19 -1.36
CA LEU A 78 -26.15 -23.86 -1.42
C LEU A 78 -26.49 -23.10 -2.72
N MET A 79 -25.67 -22.12 -3.12
CA MET A 79 -25.83 -21.39 -4.38
C MET A 79 -25.71 -22.32 -5.60
N LEU A 80 -24.86 -23.35 -5.50
CA LEU A 80 -24.67 -24.33 -6.56
C LEU A 80 -25.83 -25.32 -6.71
N GLY A 81 -26.79 -25.34 -5.77
CA GLY A 81 -28.00 -26.17 -5.83
C GLY A 81 -28.21 -27.08 -4.61
N GLY A 82 -27.48 -26.89 -3.51
CA GLY A 82 -27.65 -27.63 -2.25
C GLY A 82 -26.51 -28.59 -1.93
N PHE A 83 -26.56 -29.19 -0.73
CA PHE A 83 -25.52 -30.07 -0.20
C PHE A 83 -25.52 -31.44 -0.86
N SER A 84 -24.43 -31.73 -1.56
CA SER A 84 -24.09 -33.07 -2.06
C SER A 84 -22.58 -33.22 -1.93
N TRP A 85 -22.11 -34.42 -1.59
CA TRP A 85 -20.68 -34.67 -1.35
C TRP A 85 -19.77 -34.22 -2.51
N SER A 86 -20.21 -34.43 -3.75
CA SER A 86 -19.50 -34.01 -4.95
C SER A 86 -19.29 -32.49 -5.03
N ARG A 87 -20.34 -31.70 -4.77
CA ARG A 87 -20.28 -30.22 -4.73
C ARG A 87 -19.47 -29.72 -3.55
N VAL A 88 -19.64 -30.31 -2.37
CA VAL A 88 -18.81 -29.97 -1.19
C VAL A 88 -17.34 -30.18 -1.52
N ARG A 89 -16.98 -31.33 -2.10
CA ARG A 89 -15.60 -31.62 -2.51
C ARG A 89 -15.09 -30.63 -3.56
N LEU A 90 -15.90 -30.27 -4.57
CA LEU A 90 -15.52 -29.26 -5.57
C LEU A 90 -15.19 -27.91 -4.92
N VAL A 91 -16.10 -27.41 -4.08
CA VAL A 91 -15.98 -26.11 -3.43
C VAL A 91 -14.85 -26.09 -2.42
N LEU A 92 -14.71 -27.13 -1.61
CA LEU A 92 -13.61 -27.27 -0.67
C LEU A 92 -12.27 -27.33 -1.41
N SER A 93 -12.16 -28.13 -2.48
CA SER A 93 -10.95 -28.20 -3.30
C SER A 93 -10.59 -26.85 -3.93
N PHE A 94 -11.61 -26.09 -4.34
CA PHE A 94 -11.42 -24.73 -4.85
C PHE A 94 -10.84 -23.80 -3.77
N TYR A 95 -11.45 -23.72 -2.59
CA TYR A 95 -10.96 -22.84 -1.52
C TYR A 95 -9.59 -23.27 -1.00
N LEU A 96 -9.33 -24.56 -0.83
CA LEU A 96 -8.02 -25.07 -0.41
C LEU A 96 -6.92 -24.77 -1.44
N LEU A 97 -7.24 -24.76 -2.74
CA LEU A 97 -6.28 -24.38 -3.78
C LEU A 97 -5.90 -22.90 -3.70
N VAL A 98 -6.89 -22.01 -3.51
CA VAL A 98 -6.63 -20.56 -3.51
C VAL A 98 -6.11 -20.03 -2.17
N LEU A 99 -6.40 -20.73 -1.07
CA LEU A 99 -6.05 -20.32 0.29
C LEU A 99 -4.58 -19.92 0.47
N PRO A 100 -3.57 -20.73 0.11
CA PRO A 100 -2.17 -20.35 0.34
C PRO A 100 -1.77 -19.09 -0.44
N LEU A 101 -2.24 -18.95 -1.68
CA LEU A 101 -1.92 -17.78 -2.53
C LEU A 101 -2.63 -16.52 -2.04
N LEU A 102 -3.87 -16.65 -1.56
CA LEU A 102 -4.60 -15.53 -0.97
C LEU A 102 -4.10 -15.16 0.42
N LEU A 103 -3.66 -16.13 1.22
CA LEU A 103 -3.02 -15.88 2.51
C LEU A 103 -1.73 -15.09 2.31
N PHE A 104 -0.90 -15.52 1.36
CA PHE A 104 0.30 -14.78 0.97
C PHE A 104 -0.03 -13.36 0.48
N ALA A 105 -1.04 -13.20 -0.38
CA ALA A 105 -1.42 -11.87 -0.86
C ALA A 105 -2.01 -10.98 0.25
N ALA A 106 -2.81 -11.53 1.15
CA ALA A 106 -3.38 -10.80 2.29
C ALA A 106 -2.27 -10.38 3.27
N GLU A 107 -1.32 -11.27 3.56
CA GLU A 107 -0.14 -10.99 4.36
C GLU A 107 0.74 -9.92 3.71
N ALA A 108 1.02 -10.03 2.41
CA ALA A 108 1.80 -9.02 1.69
C ALA A 108 1.12 -7.65 1.71
N THR A 109 -0.22 -7.58 1.63
CA THR A 109 -0.93 -6.30 1.81
C THR A 109 -0.90 -5.78 3.24
N TYR A 110 -0.93 -6.66 4.23
CA TYR A 110 -0.76 -6.28 5.64
C TYR A 110 0.65 -5.75 5.89
N ALA A 111 1.68 -6.50 5.49
CA ALA A 111 3.08 -6.10 5.57
C ALA A 111 3.32 -4.77 4.85
N ALA A 112 2.74 -4.57 3.66
CA ALA A 112 2.83 -3.29 2.95
C ALA A 112 2.26 -2.12 3.77
N ALA A 113 1.14 -2.32 4.46
CA ALA A 113 0.51 -1.29 5.28
C ALA A 113 1.23 -1.07 6.62
N ALA A 114 1.71 -2.13 7.27
CA ALA A 114 2.46 -2.06 8.52
C ALA A 114 3.85 -1.42 8.32
N LEU A 115 4.52 -1.75 7.21
CA LEU A 115 5.87 -1.30 6.92
C LEU A 115 5.92 -0.08 5.98
N LEU A 116 4.76 0.39 5.54
CA LEU A 116 4.63 1.49 4.58
C LEU A 116 5.41 1.23 3.28
N TYR A 117 5.39 -0.03 2.82
CA TYR A 117 6.20 -0.51 1.70
C TYR A 117 5.34 -0.87 0.49
N SER A 118 5.10 0.12 -0.39
CA SER A 118 4.20 0.00 -1.54
C SER A 118 4.61 -1.05 -2.58
N ARG A 119 5.89 -1.43 -2.60
CA ARG A 119 6.39 -2.50 -3.47
C ARG A 119 5.85 -3.88 -3.14
N LEU A 120 5.34 -4.13 -1.92
CA LEU A 120 4.63 -5.37 -1.59
C LEU A 120 3.15 -5.30 -1.98
N PHE A 121 2.53 -4.11 -1.86
CA PHE A 121 1.11 -3.91 -2.13
C PHE A 121 0.74 -4.23 -3.59
N TRP A 122 1.46 -3.67 -4.56
CA TRP A 122 1.09 -3.80 -5.97
C TRP A 122 1.20 -5.23 -6.52
N PRO A 123 2.27 -6.00 -6.22
CA PRO A 123 2.33 -7.43 -6.57
C PRO A 123 1.23 -8.25 -5.89
N ALA A 124 0.93 -8.00 -4.61
CA ALA A 124 -0.14 -8.68 -3.90
C ALA A 124 -1.50 -8.45 -4.58
N LEU A 125 -1.79 -7.20 -4.94
CA LEU A 125 -2.99 -6.85 -5.70
C LEU A 125 -3.03 -7.52 -7.08
N ALA A 126 -1.89 -7.61 -7.78
CA ALA A 126 -1.80 -8.31 -9.05
C ALA A 126 -2.10 -9.81 -8.91
N VAL A 127 -1.61 -10.46 -7.85
CA VAL A 127 -1.93 -11.86 -7.52
C VAL A 127 -3.42 -12.03 -7.27
N VAL A 128 -4.02 -11.17 -6.45
CA VAL A 128 -5.47 -11.22 -6.15
C VAL A 128 -6.30 -11.04 -7.43
N ALA A 129 -5.95 -10.05 -8.27
CA ALA A 129 -6.62 -9.81 -9.54
C ALA A 129 -6.47 -11.01 -10.49
N ALA A 130 -5.29 -11.61 -10.59
CA ALA A 130 -5.06 -12.80 -11.41
C ALA A 130 -5.89 -13.99 -10.92
N LEU A 131 -5.90 -14.27 -9.61
CA LEU A 131 -6.69 -15.36 -9.03
C LEU A 131 -8.19 -15.15 -9.25
N ALA A 132 -8.69 -13.92 -9.08
CA ALA A 132 -10.08 -13.59 -9.36
C ALA A 132 -10.42 -13.81 -10.84
N MET A 133 -9.62 -13.26 -11.75
CA MET A 133 -9.87 -13.40 -13.20
C MET A 133 -9.80 -14.84 -13.69
N LEU A 134 -8.89 -15.65 -13.15
CA LEU A 134 -8.64 -17.01 -13.62
C LEU A 134 -9.54 -18.07 -12.95
N LEU A 135 -9.86 -17.90 -11.67
CA LEU A 135 -10.48 -18.96 -10.87
C LEU A 135 -11.93 -18.68 -10.47
N ALA A 136 -12.38 -17.42 -10.40
CA ALA A 136 -13.76 -17.11 -10.05
C ALA A 136 -14.82 -17.80 -10.93
N PRO A 137 -14.61 -18.04 -12.24
CA PRO A 137 -15.59 -18.77 -13.06
C PRO A 137 -15.69 -20.27 -12.75
N VAL A 138 -14.70 -20.86 -12.07
CA VAL A 138 -14.55 -22.32 -11.94
C VAL A 138 -15.73 -22.98 -11.23
N PRO A 139 -16.21 -22.51 -10.05
CA PRO A 139 -17.32 -23.14 -9.35
C PRO A 139 -18.63 -23.15 -10.14
N TRP A 140 -18.78 -22.25 -11.12
CA TRP A 140 -20.02 -22.02 -11.86
C TRP A 140 -20.16 -22.89 -13.11
N ARG A 141 -19.20 -23.78 -13.39
CA ARG A 141 -19.27 -24.73 -14.50
C ARG A 141 -20.26 -25.87 -14.17
N ARG A 142 -20.86 -26.46 -15.21
CA ARG A 142 -21.86 -27.54 -15.10
C ARG A 142 -21.26 -28.92 -14.76
N THR A 143 -20.18 -28.95 -13.98
CA THR A 143 -19.48 -30.19 -13.60
C THR A 143 -19.07 -30.12 -12.14
N GLU A 144 -19.13 -31.25 -11.46
CA GLU A 144 -18.79 -31.37 -10.03
C GLU A 144 -17.35 -31.87 -9.83
N ARG A 145 -16.57 -32.01 -10.90
CA ARG A 145 -15.14 -32.36 -10.84
C ARG A 145 -14.29 -31.12 -11.05
N PHE A 146 -13.44 -30.80 -10.07
CA PHE A 146 -12.59 -29.60 -10.10
C PHE A 146 -11.73 -29.49 -11.37
N ARG A 147 -11.00 -30.55 -11.73
CA ARG A 147 -10.16 -30.56 -12.95
C ARG A 147 -10.96 -30.29 -14.22
N SER A 148 -12.15 -30.87 -14.33
CA SER A 148 -13.05 -30.65 -15.48
C SER A 148 -13.62 -29.23 -15.49
N ALA A 149 -13.93 -28.66 -14.33
CA ALA A 149 -14.39 -27.28 -14.19
C ALA A 149 -13.28 -26.29 -14.61
N LEU A 150 -12.05 -26.51 -14.14
CA LEU A 150 -10.89 -25.70 -14.49
C LEU A 150 -10.60 -25.78 -16.00
N ALA A 151 -10.46 -26.98 -16.56
CA ALA A 151 -10.23 -27.16 -17.99
C ALA A 151 -11.35 -26.54 -18.84
N GLY A 152 -12.60 -26.69 -18.40
CA GLY A 152 -13.74 -26.05 -19.04
C GLY A 152 -13.70 -24.52 -18.98
N THR A 153 -13.16 -23.94 -17.90
CA THR A 153 -13.00 -22.49 -17.73
C THR A 153 -11.92 -21.95 -18.67
N VAL A 154 -10.78 -22.63 -18.75
CA VAL A 154 -9.68 -22.28 -19.68
C VAL A 154 -10.16 -22.33 -21.13
N ARG A 155 -10.82 -23.41 -21.55
CA ARG A 155 -11.40 -23.53 -22.91
C ARG A 155 -12.47 -22.47 -23.18
N GLY A 156 -13.18 -22.06 -22.13
CA GLY A 156 -14.18 -20.98 -22.16
C GLY A 156 -13.59 -19.57 -22.09
N GLY A 157 -12.26 -19.41 -22.20
CA GLY A 157 -11.58 -18.11 -22.20
C GLY A 157 -11.76 -17.36 -20.87
N PHE A 158 -11.84 -18.09 -19.75
CA PHE A 158 -12.02 -17.56 -18.39
C PHE A 158 -13.23 -16.65 -18.19
N ARG A 159 -14.18 -16.63 -19.15
CA ARG A 159 -15.26 -15.64 -19.15
C ARG A 159 -14.73 -14.20 -19.02
N ALA A 160 -13.57 -13.91 -19.61
CA ALA A 160 -12.80 -12.68 -19.37
C ALA A 160 -13.62 -11.38 -19.45
N PRO A 161 -14.55 -11.16 -20.40
CA PRO A 161 -15.35 -9.93 -20.42
C PRO A 161 -16.27 -9.78 -19.20
N ALA A 162 -16.91 -10.86 -18.75
CA ALA A 162 -17.76 -10.83 -17.57
C ALA A 162 -16.93 -10.58 -16.31
N MET A 163 -15.76 -11.21 -16.22
CA MET A 163 -14.85 -11.02 -15.08
C MET A 163 -14.25 -9.62 -15.04
N LEU A 164 -13.86 -9.05 -16.20
CA LEU A 164 -13.38 -7.68 -16.28
C LEU A 164 -14.49 -6.69 -15.89
N GLY A 165 -15.70 -6.86 -16.43
CA GLY A 165 -16.84 -6.02 -16.07
C GLY A 165 -17.15 -6.09 -14.57
N TYR A 166 -17.16 -7.30 -14.00
CA TYR A 166 -17.35 -7.49 -12.57
C TYR A 166 -16.23 -6.83 -11.74
N ALA A 167 -14.96 -7.02 -12.11
CA ALA A 167 -13.83 -6.40 -11.42
C ALA A 167 -13.92 -4.87 -11.42
N LEU A 168 -14.31 -4.26 -12.56
CA LEU A 168 -14.54 -2.82 -12.65
C LEU A 168 -15.68 -2.35 -11.75
N VAL A 169 -16.80 -3.09 -11.70
CA VAL A 169 -17.93 -2.78 -10.82
C VAL A 169 -17.53 -2.87 -9.35
N VAL A 170 -16.86 -3.95 -8.94
CA VAL A 170 -16.40 -4.11 -7.54
C VAL A 170 -15.39 -3.02 -7.17
N ALA A 171 -14.46 -2.70 -8.06
CA ALA A 171 -13.50 -1.61 -7.84
C ALA A 171 -14.20 -0.24 -7.74
N ALA A 172 -15.24 0.02 -8.54
CA ALA A 172 -16.01 1.26 -8.48
C ALA A 172 -16.86 1.35 -7.21
N ILE A 173 -17.51 0.24 -6.79
CA ILE A 173 -18.23 0.15 -5.52
C ILE A 173 -17.26 0.41 -4.37
N GLY A 174 -16.10 -0.26 -4.35
CA GLY A 174 -15.08 -0.03 -3.33
C GLY A 174 -14.57 1.42 -3.34
N ALA A 175 -14.35 2.01 -4.52
CA ALA A 175 -13.94 3.41 -4.63
C ALA A 175 -15.01 4.36 -4.06
N LEU A 176 -16.30 4.11 -4.30
CA LEU A 176 -17.39 4.87 -3.70
C LEU A 176 -17.43 4.70 -2.17
N ALA A 177 -17.09 3.52 -1.66
CA ALA A 177 -16.94 3.26 -0.23
C ALA A 177 -15.78 4.02 0.44
N THR A 178 -14.92 4.71 -0.34
CA THR A 178 -13.87 5.60 0.20
C THR A 178 -14.36 6.99 0.55
N VAL A 179 -15.58 7.37 0.14
CA VAL A 179 -16.13 8.72 0.42
C VAL A 179 -16.40 8.88 1.92
N GLU A 180 -17.13 7.93 2.52
CA GLU A 180 -17.39 7.89 3.95
C GLU A 180 -17.49 6.43 4.44
N SER A 181 -17.09 6.19 5.70
CA SER A 181 -17.11 4.85 6.30
C SER A 181 -18.52 4.24 6.36
N ALA A 182 -19.55 5.05 6.62
CA ALA A 182 -20.94 4.62 6.66
C ALA A 182 -21.46 4.15 5.28
N VAL A 183 -20.97 4.75 4.19
CA VAL A 183 -21.35 4.37 2.81
C VAL A 183 -20.91 2.93 2.50
N ALA A 184 -19.78 2.48 3.06
CA ALA A 184 -19.29 1.11 2.87
C ALA A 184 -20.32 0.04 3.30
N VAL A 185 -21.09 0.31 4.36
CA VAL A 185 -22.13 -0.61 4.88
C VAL A 185 -23.26 -0.77 3.86
N TRP A 186 -23.76 0.33 3.31
CA TRP A 186 -24.85 0.34 2.32
C TRP A 186 -24.44 -0.23 0.95
N LEU A 187 -23.15 -0.27 0.67
CA LEU A 187 -22.61 -0.84 -0.55
C LEU A 187 -22.43 -2.36 -0.49
N VAL A 188 -22.56 -2.99 0.68
CA VAL A 188 -22.53 -4.46 0.80
C VAL A 188 -23.68 -5.10 0.01
N PRO A 189 -24.97 -4.71 0.17
CA PRO A 189 -26.05 -5.21 -0.67
C PRO A 189 -25.83 -4.97 -2.17
N VAL A 190 -25.27 -3.81 -2.55
CA VAL A 190 -24.98 -3.48 -3.95
C VAL A 190 -23.91 -4.41 -4.53
N SER A 191 -22.86 -4.69 -3.77
CA SER A 191 -21.83 -5.69 -4.13
C SER A 191 -22.43 -7.09 -4.26
N ALA A 192 -23.33 -7.48 -3.36
CA ALA A 192 -24.04 -8.76 -3.45
C ALA A 192 -24.92 -8.86 -4.70
N LEU A 193 -25.60 -7.78 -5.11
CA LEU A 193 -26.35 -7.73 -6.37
C LEU A 193 -25.44 -7.86 -7.60
N ALA A 194 -24.30 -7.18 -7.61
CA ALA A 194 -23.30 -7.31 -8.68
C ALA A 194 -22.74 -8.73 -8.76
N THR A 195 -22.46 -9.36 -7.61
CA THR A 195 -22.08 -10.77 -7.50
C THR A 195 -23.17 -11.66 -8.08
N ALA A 196 -24.43 -11.49 -7.65
CA ALA A 196 -25.57 -12.28 -8.12
C ALA A 196 -25.76 -12.18 -9.65
N ALA A 197 -25.74 -10.97 -10.20
CA ALA A 197 -25.84 -10.73 -11.64
C ALA A 197 -24.71 -11.45 -12.39
N THR A 198 -23.49 -11.38 -11.87
CA THR A 198 -22.33 -12.04 -12.48
C THR A 198 -22.43 -13.56 -12.39
N VAL A 199 -22.92 -14.12 -11.28
CA VAL A 199 -23.19 -15.56 -11.16
C VAL A 199 -24.14 -16.04 -12.26
N VAL A 200 -25.23 -15.29 -12.51
CA VAL A 200 -26.19 -15.62 -13.58
C VAL A 200 -25.50 -15.66 -14.94
N VAL A 201 -24.66 -14.66 -15.23
CA VAL A 201 -23.87 -14.61 -16.48
C VAL A 201 -22.88 -15.78 -16.59
N LEU A 202 -22.16 -16.12 -15.52
CA LEU A 202 -21.17 -17.20 -15.50
C LEU A 202 -21.79 -18.58 -15.73
N ARG A 203 -23.03 -18.79 -15.22
CA ARG A 203 -23.85 -20.00 -15.39
C ARG A 203 -24.48 -20.12 -16.78
N GLY A 204 -24.58 -19.02 -17.53
CA GLY A 204 -25.08 -19.00 -18.90
C GLY A 204 -24.23 -19.83 -19.89
N PRO A 205 -24.68 -20.00 -21.14
CA PRO A 205 -23.92 -20.73 -22.16
C PRO A 205 -22.54 -20.11 -22.40
N THR A 206 -21.55 -20.93 -22.77
CA THR A 206 -20.21 -20.43 -23.13
C THR A 206 -20.32 -19.68 -24.46
N PRO A 207 -19.65 -18.53 -24.65
CA PRO A 207 -19.72 -17.81 -25.93
C PRO A 207 -19.19 -18.66 -27.08
N SER A 208 -19.64 -18.40 -28.30
CA SER A 208 -19.19 -19.11 -29.50
C SER A 208 -17.70 -18.92 -29.82
N ARG A 209 -17.11 -17.78 -29.42
CA ARG A 209 -15.70 -17.43 -29.67
C ARG A 209 -15.00 -16.93 -28.39
N PRO A 210 -14.73 -17.82 -27.41
CA PRO A 210 -14.19 -17.41 -26.12
C PRO A 210 -12.75 -16.87 -26.19
N GLN A 211 -11.92 -17.44 -27.07
CA GLN A 211 -10.50 -17.03 -27.20
C GLN A 211 -10.36 -15.63 -27.79
N TRP A 212 -11.18 -15.28 -28.79
CA TRP A 212 -11.21 -13.92 -29.35
C TRP A 212 -11.63 -12.87 -28.31
N ARG A 213 -12.56 -13.21 -27.42
CA ARG A 213 -12.97 -12.31 -26.32
C ARG A 213 -11.86 -12.14 -25.29
N LEU A 214 -11.14 -13.20 -24.94
CA LEU A 214 -9.96 -13.12 -24.08
C LEU A 214 -8.87 -12.26 -24.71
N ALA A 215 -8.54 -12.49 -25.98
CA ALA A 215 -7.57 -11.69 -26.72
C ALA A 215 -7.97 -10.21 -26.76
N GLY A 216 -9.24 -9.89 -26.99
CA GLY A 216 -9.76 -8.53 -26.93
C GLY A 216 -9.58 -7.88 -25.56
N VAL A 217 -9.89 -8.58 -24.47
CA VAL A 217 -9.65 -8.10 -23.10
C VAL A 217 -8.15 -7.84 -22.85
N LEU A 218 -7.29 -8.79 -23.22
CA LEU A 218 -5.84 -8.63 -23.08
C LEU A 218 -5.31 -7.45 -23.89
N ALA A 219 -5.80 -7.25 -25.11
CA ALA A 219 -5.44 -6.11 -25.95
C ALA A 219 -5.86 -4.78 -25.31
N VAL A 220 -7.06 -4.68 -24.75
CA VAL A 220 -7.54 -3.49 -24.02
C VAL A 220 -6.67 -3.20 -22.79
N LEU A 221 -6.34 -4.24 -22.00
CA LEU A 221 -5.50 -4.09 -20.82
C LEU A 221 -4.07 -3.66 -21.20
N LEU A 222 -3.50 -4.26 -22.24
CA LEU A 222 -2.18 -3.91 -22.77
C LEU A 222 -2.17 -2.47 -23.30
N PHE A 223 -3.21 -2.08 -24.06
CA PHE A 223 -3.35 -0.71 -24.55
C PHE A 223 -3.42 0.29 -23.39
N ALA A 224 -4.26 0.03 -22.39
CA ALA A 224 -4.37 0.87 -21.20
C ALA A 224 -3.03 0.98 -20.43
N ALA A 225 -2.31 -0.13 -20.28
CA ALA A 225 -0.98 -0.14 -19.65
C ALA A 225 0.04 0.67 -20.46
N THR A 226 0.07 0.52 -21.78
CA THR A 226 0.94 1.30 -22.68
C THR A 226 0.63 2.79 -22.61
N VAL A 227 -0.64 3.19 -22.69
CA VAL A 227 -1.06 4.60 -22.54
C VAL A 227 -0.65 5.14 -21.16
N PHE A 228 -0.84 4.35 -20.10
CA PHE A 228 -0.40 4.74 -18.77
C PHE A 228 1.12 4.98 -18.74
N VAL A 229 1.94 4.09 -19.30
CA VAL A 229 3.40 4.27 -19.33
C VAL A 229 3.82 5.46 -20.22
N ALA A 230 3.25 5.57 -21.42
CA ALA A 230 3.60 6.59 -22.41
C ALA A 230 3.25 8.02 -21.96
N THR A 231 2.24 8.18 -21.11
CA THR A 231 1.82 9.49 -20.57
C THR A 231 2.57 9.91 -19.29
N ARG A 232 3.64 9.21 -18.90
CA ARG A 232 4.48 9.65 -17.79
C ARG A 232 5.29 10.88 -18.23
N PRO A 233 5.24 12.01 -17.50
CA PRO A 233 6.04 13.17 -17.85
C PRO A 233 7.54 12.86 -17.71
N VAL A 234 8.31 13.04 -18.78
CA VAL A 234 9.76 12.79 -18.84
C VAL A 234 10.57 14.08 -18.99
N GLU A 235 9.90 15.22 -19.16
CA GLU A 235 10.59 16.49 -19.42
C GLU A 235 11.67 16.80 -18.36
N PRO A 236 12.92 17.01 -18.79
CA PRO A 236 14.00 17.43 -17.90
C PRO A 236 13.58 18.69 -17.13
N GLY A 237 13.92 18.73 -15.85
CA GLY A 237 13.85 19.98 -15.11
C GLY A 237 14.97 20.89 -15.60
N GLU A 238 14.65 22.15 -15.94
CA GLU A 238 15.68 23.15 -16.13
C GLU A 238 16.45 23.35 -14.81
N PRO A 239 17.80 23.37 -14.85
CA PRO A 239 18.58 23.71 -13.68
C PRO A 239 18.17 25.07 -13.15
N ALA A 240 17.98 25.16 -11.84
CA ALA A 240 17.71 26.43 -11.22
C ALA A 240 18.96 27.32 -11.16
N GLN A 241 18.74 28.63 -11.01
CA GLN A 241 19.82 29.57 -10.71
C GLN A 241 20.48 29.22 -9.36
N ARG A 242 21.75 29.59 -9.22
CA ARG A 242 22.51 29.36 -7.99
C ARG A 242 21.81 30.01 -6.80
N ARG A 243 21.63 29.25 -5.72
CA ARG A 243 20.99 29.70 -4.47
C ARG A 243 22.02 30.00 -3.41
N ALA A 244 21.68 30.87 -2.47
CA ALA A 244 22.50 31.11 -1.28
C ALA A 244 22.31 29.98 -0.24
N GLY A 245 23.28 29.86 0.67
CA GLY A 245 23.20 28.93 1.80
C GLY A 245 23.62 27.50 1.45
N SER A 246 22.99 26.52 2.10
CA SER A 246 23.35 25.11 1.97
C SER A 246 22.14 24.18 1.90
N ILE A 247 22.41 22.95 1.46
CA ILE A 247 21.43 21.86 1.38
C ILE A 247 21.98 20.62 2.08
N LEU A 248 21.18 20.00 2.95
CA LEU A 248 21.47 18.73 3.59
C LEU A 248 20.54 17.63 3.04
N LEU A 249 21.12 16.55 2.53
CA LEU A 249 20.38 15.41 1.98
C LEU A 249 20.36 14.26 2.99
N MET A 250 19.17 13.73 3.28
CA MET A 250 18.97 12.62 4.23
C MET A 250 18.23 11.46 3.56
N SER A 251 18.88 10.30 3.52
CA SER A 251 18.30 9.07 2.97
C SER A 251 17.28 8.44 3.94
N GLY A 252 16.56 7.41 3.49
CA GLY A 252 15.58 6.69 4.31
C GLY A 252 16.16 5.56 5.15
N ILE A 253 15.26 4.79 5.77
CA ILE A 253 15.59 3.58 6.54
C ILE A 253 16.29 2.53 5.66
N ASN A 254 17.17 1.73 6.26
CA ASN A 254 18.01 0.72 5.62
C ASN A 254 18.97 1.26 4.54
N SER A 255 19.25 2.56 4.56
CA SER A 255 20.30 3.16 3.75
C SER A 255 21.67 3.03 4.41
N ALA A 256 22.72 3.37 3.66
CA ALA A 256 24.10 3.42 4.16
C ALA A 256 24.82 4.62 3.52
N SER A 257 25.97 5.01 4.05
CA SER A 257 26.78 6.10 3.49
C SER A 257 27.00 5.95 1.97
N GLY A 258 26.61 6.98 1.21
CA GLY A 258 26.75 6.99 -0.24
C GLY A 258 25.84 5.99 -0.97
N ARG A 259 24.89 5.34 -0.29
CA ARG A 259 23.94 4.36 -0.85
C ARG A 259 22.50 4.79 -0.62
N GLY A 260 21.69 4.63 -1.65
CA GLY A 260 20.31 5.11 -1.70
C GLY A 260 20.15 6.22 -2.73
N THR A 261 18.92 6.40 -3.20
CA THR A 261 18.58 7.35 -4.27
C THR A 261 18.67 8.80 -3.84
N MET A 262 18.56 9.08 -2.53
CA MET A 262 18.77 10.42 -2.00
C MET A 262 20.21 10.91 -2.27
N PHE A 263 21.22 10.03 -2.18
CA PHE A 263 22.61 10.40 -2.48
C PHE A 263 22.84 10.71 -3.97
N SER A 264 22.06 10.10 -4.87
CA SER A 264 22.10 10.41 -6.30
C SER A 264 21.28 11.66 -6.67
N SER A 265 20.73 12.39 -5.70
CA SER A 265 19.96 13.60 -5.98
C SER A 265 20.86 14.68 -6.57
N ARG A 266 20.38 15.32 -7.64
CA ARG A 266 21.04 16.41 -8.34
C ARG A 266 20.85 17.75 -7.64
N ALA A 267 21.69 18.01 -6.63
CA ALA A 267 21.74 19.30 -5.94
C ALA A 267 22.04 20.47 -6.91
N ASP A 268 22.77 20.20 -8.00
CA ASP A 268 23.06 21.15 -9.07
C ASP A 268 21.80 21.62 -9.81
N VAL A 269 20.83 20.72 -10.04
CA VAL A 269 19.51 21.09 -10.62
C VAL A 269 18.70 21.92 -9.64
N LEU A 270 18.95 21.73 -8.34
CA LEU A 270 18.41 22.51 -7.24
C LEU A 270 19.25 23.76 -6.95
N GLY A 271 20.17 24.16 -7.83
CA GLY A 271 20.91 25.42 -7.72
C GLY A 271 21.95 25.45 -6.59
N TYR A 272 22.39 24.29 -6.08
CA TYR A 272 23.45 24.16 -5.09
C TYR A 272 24.67 23.49 -5.70
N ASP A 273 25.85 24.05 -5.46
CA ASP A 273 27.10 23.40 -5.83
C ASP A 273 27.56 22.37 -4.76
N CYS A 274 28.67 21.69 -5.02
CA CYS A 274 29.19 20.69 -4.09
C CYS A 274 29.78 21.29 -2.80
N ASP A 275 30.06 22.58 -2.74
CA ASP A 275 30.49 23.26 -1.52
C ASP A 275 29.30 23.62 -0.63
N GLN A 276 28.12 23.75 -1.21
CA GLN A 276 26.85 23.97 -0.52
C GLN A 276 26.11 22.67 -0.16
N THR A 277 26.58 21.50 -0.61
CA THR A 277 25.86 20.22 -0.47
C THR A 277 26.46 19.36 0.63
N TYR A 278 25.63 19.00 1.61
CA TYR A 278 25.96 18.15 2.75
C TYR A 278 25.08 16.89 2.76
N TYR A 279 25.56 15.85 3.44
CA TYR A 279 24.83 14.59 3.60
C TYR A 279 24.78 14.21 5.06
N PHE A 280 23.61 13.79 5.51
CA PHE A 280 23.39 13.39 6.90
C PHE A 280 23.96 11.99 7.17
N SER A 281 24.50 11.77 8.36
CA SER A 281 24.85 10.46 8.88
C SER A 281 23.97 10.05 10.05
N TYR A 282 23.40 8.86 9.99
CA TYR A 282 22.70 8.26 11.13
C TYR A 282 23.64 7.85 12.26
N ALA A 283 24.93 7.61 11.97
CA ALA A 283 25.96 7.30 12.96
C ALA A 283 26.48 8.55 13.71
N GLY A 284 26.00 9.74 13.37
CA GLY A 284 26.36 11.00 14.02
C GLY A 284 27.48 11.80 13.33
N PRO A 285 28.00 12.85 13.99
CA PRO A 285 29.06 13.71 13.45
C PRO A 285 30.35 12.95 13.12
N GLY A 286 31.14 13.49 12.19
CA GLY A 286 32.42 12.93 11.78
C GLY A 286 33.01 13.66 10.57
N ASP A 287 34.21 13.25 10.15
CA ASP A 287 35.02 13.95 9.16
C ASP A 287 34.76 13.53 7.70
N GLY A 288 33.69 12.76 7.46
CA GLY A 288 33.29 12.34 6.13
C GLY A 288 32.89 10.88 6.02
N GLN A 289 32.30 10.55 4.88
CA GLN A 289 31.73 9.24 4.61
C GLN A 289 32.16 8.71 3.24
N PRO A 290 32.11 7.39 3.01
CA PRO A 290 32.30 6.83 1.67
C PRO A 290 31.36 7.47 0.65
N ARG A 291 31.91 8.05 -0.42
CA ARG A 291 31.12 8.76 -1.45
C ARG A 291 30.05 7.88 -2.09
N GLY A 292 30.39 6.62 -2.41
CA GLY A 292 29.47 5.71 -3.09
C GLY A 292 28.90 6.32 -4.37
N ARG A 293 27.57 6.46 -4.44
CA ARG A 293 26.82 7.05 -5.57
C ARG A 293 26.57 8.56 -5.42
N ALA A 294 27.07 9.20 -4.35
CA ALA A 294 26.90 10.62 -4.15
C ALA A 294 27.59 11.43 -5.24
N LEU A 295 26.88 12.44 -5.78
CA LEU A 295 27.43 13.30 -6.83
C LEU A 295 28.52 14.22 -6.27
N CYS A 296 28.33 14.74 -5.06
CA CYS A 296 29.31 15.58 -4.36
C CYS A 296 30.11 14.79 -3.31
N PRO A 297 31.32 15.25 -2.95
CA PRO A 297 32.08 14.67 -1.83
C PRO A 297 31.28 14.74 -0.53
N ILE A 298 31.35 13.69 0.30
CA ILE A 298 30.70 13.67 1.62
C ILE A 298 31.73 14.05 2.68
N ARG A 299 31.72 15.31 3.10
CA ARG A 299 32.74 15.92 3.96
C ARG A 299 32.41 15.90 5.46
N THR A 300 31.21 15.44 5.81
CA THR A 300 30.68 15.49 7.18
C THR A 300 29.95 14.20 7.54
N GLY A 301 29.88 13.94 8.85
CA GLY A 301 29.21 12.77 9.42
C GLY A 301 30.12 11.54 9.42
N ALA A 302 29.94 10.67 10.41
CA ALA A 302 30.64 9.39 10.46
C ALA A 302 30.08 8.41 9.41
N PRO A 303 30.87 7.45 8.88
CA PRO A 303 30.32 6.39 8.04
C PRO A 303 29.21 5.61 8.76
N TYR A 304 28.09 5.37 8.08
CA TYR A 304 26.95 4.65 8.64
C TYR A 304 26.50 3.50 7.73
N GLN A 305 25.86 2.51 8.35
CA GLN A 305 25.33 1.27 7.79
C GLN A 305 23.80 1.20 7.98
N PRO A 306 23.11 0.22 7.36
CA PRO A 306 21.67 0.05 7.53
C PRO A 306 21.22 -0.02 8.99
N ALA A 307 21.99 -0.69 9.85
CA ALA A 307 21.71 -0.82 11.28
C ALA A 307 21.70 0.53 12.04
N ASP A 308 22.41 1.56 11.57
CA ASP A 308 22.39 2.88 12.19
C ASP A 308 21.05 3.60 11.97
N THR A 309 20.34 3.26 10.88
CA THR A 309 18.99 3.80 10.62
C THR A 309 17.92 3.17 11.53
N GLN A 310 18.27 2.08 12.21
CA GLN A 310 17.38 1.27 13.04
C GLN A 310 17.43 1.64 14.53
N GLN A 311 18.33 2.57 14.92
CA GLN A 311 18.47 3.06 16.30
C GLN A 311 17.22 3.80 16.80
N PRO A 312 17.03 4.01 18.11
CA PRO A 312 15.88 4.75 18.63
C PRO A 312 15.71 6.13 17.98
N LEU A 313 14.47 6.56 17.71
CA LEU A 313 14.21 7.84 17.05
C LEU A 313 14.86 9.04 17.78
N PRO A 314 14.84 9.14 19.13
CA PRO A 314 15.48 10.24 19.84
C PRO A 314 16.97 10.38 19.57
N GLU A 315 17.68 9.26 19.38
CA GLU A 315 19.11 9.27 19.07
C GLU A 315 19.37 9.80 17.66
N GLN A 316 18.56 9.40 16.69
CA GLN A 316 18.63 9.90 15.32
C GLN A 316 18.32 11.40 15.23
N VAL A 317 17.34 11.86 16.01
CA VAL A 317 16.98 13.28 16.16
C VAL A 317 18.12 14.08 16.77
N ALA A 318 18.78 13.56 17.80
CA ALA A 318 19.94 14.19 18.42
C ALA A 318 21.13 14.26 17.45
N ALA A 319 21.40 13.17 16.72
CA ALA A 319 22.44 13.12 15.69
C ALA A 319 22.20 14.14 14.57
N PHE A 320 20.94 14.31 14.16
CA PHE A 320 20.52 15.33 13.19
C PHE A 320 20.78 16.74 13.73
N ALA A 321 20.27 17.05 14.92
CA ALA A 321 20.44 18.36 15.55
C ALA A 321 21.92 18.76 15.73
N ALA A 322 22.78 17.80 16.04
CA ALA A 322 24.23 18.03 16.12
C ALA A 322 24.84 18.38 14.77
N GLN A 323 24.51 17.64 13.71
CA GLN A 323 25.11 17.82 12.38
C GLN A 323 24.62 19.07 11.64
N VAL A 324 23.39 19.53 11.90
CA VAL A 324 22.88 20.75 11.25
C VAL A 324 23.40 22.04 11.91
N ARG A 325 23.98 22.00 13.11
CA ARG A 325 24.25 23.20 13.94
C ARG A 325 25.17 24.21 13.28
N GLU A 326 26.18 23.72 12.57
CA GLU A 326 27.25 24.55 11.99
C GLU A 326 27.11 24.73 10.48
N LEU A 327 26.01 24.24 9.89
CA LEU A 327 25.81 24.34 8.45
C LEU A 327 25.46 25.77 8.02
N PRO A 328 25.98 26.26 6.87
CA PRO A 328 25.72 27.61 6.40
C PRO A 328 24.23 27.87 6.12
N ARG A 329 23.72 29.03 6.57
CA ARG A 329 22.35 29.46 6.30
C ARG A 329 22.25 30.29 5.01
N PRO A 330 21.08 30.31 4.32
CA PRO A 330 19.87 29.54 4.61
C PRO A 330 20.05 28.03 4.44
N LEU A 331 19.51 27.22 5.35
CA LEU A 331 19.65 25.76 5.33
C LEU A 331 18.37 25.08 4.83
N VAL A 332 18.48 24.36 3.72
CA VAL A 332 17.45 23.46 3.20
C VAL A 332 17.76 22.03 3.61
N VAL A 333 16.82 21.32 4.24
CA VAL A 333 16.97 19.90 4.56
C VAL A 333 15.98 19.10 3.72
N MET A 334 16.48 18.08 3.02
CA MET A 334 15.67 17.15 2.25
C MET A 334 15.71 15.77 2.91
N GLY A 335 14.60 15.36 3.53
CA GLY A 335 14.46 14.06 4.17
C GLY A 335 13.66 13.10 3.32
N HIS A 336 14.22 11.96 2.96
CA HIS A 336 13.51 10.90 2.22
C HIS A 336 12.95 9.83 3.15
N SER A 337 11.66 9.52 3.01
CA SER A 337 10.98 8.48 3.79
C SER A 337 11.19 8.69 5.30
N HIS A 338 11.78 7.73 6.00
CA HIS A 338 12.20 7.82 7.41
C HIS A 338 13.01 9.09 7.76
N GLY A 339 13.90 9.54 6.87
CA GLY A 339 14.66 10.78 7.07
C GLY A 339 13.76 12.03 7.18
N ALA A 340 12.58 12.00 6.56
CA ALA A 340 11.59 13.08 6.70
C ALA A 340 11.02 13.15 8.12
N TRP A 341 10.79 12.00 8.77
CA TRP A 341 10.29 11.94 10.14
C TRP A 341 11.33 12.43 11.16
N VAL A 342 12.59 12.03 11.00
CA VAL A 342 13.70 12.50 11.85
C VAL A 342 13.85 14.02 11.75
N ALA A 343 13.90 14.55 10.53
CA ALA A 343 14.02 16.00 10.30
C ALA A 343 12.82 16.77 10.84
N TRP A 344 11.60 16.27 10.59
CA TRP A 344 10.38 16.89 11.11
C TRP A 344 10.39 16.95 12.62
N ASP A 345 10.60 15.83 13.30
CA ASP A 345 10.57 15.78 14.77
C ASP A 345 11.60 16.75 15.34
N ALA A 346 12.86 16.69 14.91
CA ALA A 346 13.90 17.60 15.37
C ALA A 346 13.55 19.09 15.25
N VAL A 347 13.02 19.51 14.11
CA VAL A 347 12.64 20.92 13.87
C VAL A 347 11.38 21.29 14.64
N ALA A 348 10.37 20.44 14.67
CA ALA A 348 9.13 20.66 15.42
C ALA A 348 9.39 20.73 16.94
N ARG A 349 10.40 20.02 17.46
CA ARG A 349 10.86 20.13 18.87
C ARG A 349 11.74 21.34 19.14
N GLY A 350 12.13 22.12 18.13
CA GLY A 350 13.03 23.26 18.27
C GLY A 350 14.50 22.88 18.50
N LEU A 351 14.90 21.64 18.22
CA LEU A 351 16.28 21.16 18.38
C LEU A 351 17.20 21.55 17.21
N ALA A 352 16.61 21.95 16.08
CA ALA A 352 17.31 22.37 14.86
C ALA A 352 16.81 23.74 14.36
N PRO A 353 16.94 24.82 15.16
CA PRO A 353 16.37 26.14 14.83
C PRO A 353 16.98 26.82 13.58
N GLN A 354 18.12 26.33 13.12
CA GLN A 354 18.81 26.82 11.91
C GLN A 354 18.23 26.28 10.60
N VAL A 355 17.27 25.33 10.64
CA VAL A 355 16.62 24.80 9.44
C VAL A 355 15.55 25.77 8.94
N ASP A 356 15.81 26.39 7.80
CA ASP A 356 14.92 27.37 7.17
C ASP A 356 13.84 26.69 6.31
N VAL A 357 14.19 25.57 5.66
CA VAL A 357 13.29 24.85 4.75
C VAL A 357 13.36 23.34 4.95
N LEU A 358 12.21 22.69 5.08
CA LEU A 358 12.04 21.24 5.02
C LEU A 358 11.42 20.80 3.68
N VAL A 359 12.08 19.87 3.01
CA VAL A 359 11.53 19.13 1.86
C VAL A 359 11.34 17.68 2.29
N LEU A 360 10.09 17.32 2.56
CA LEU A 360 9.70 15.98 2.97
C LEU A 360 9.46 15.15 1.69
N VAL A 361 10.36 14.22 1.40
CA VAL A 361 10.33 13.40 0.18
C VAL A 361 9.70 12.05 0.49
N GLY A 362 8.49 11.81 -0.02
CA GLY A 362 7.72 10.60 0.25
C GLY A 362 7.40 10.37 1.73
N PRO A 363 7.00 11.38 2.53
CA PRO A 363 6.61 11.13 3.91
C PRO A 363 5.30 10.34 3.92
N PHE A 364 5.20 9.34 4.79
CA PHE A 364 3.90 8.79 5.16
C PHE A 364 3.34 9.60 6.33
N PRO A 365 2.07 10.03 6.28
CA PRO A 365 1.45 10.79 7.34
C PRO A 365 1.04 9.93 8.54
N GLU A 366 0.89 8.62 8.33
CA GLU A 366 0.36 7.68 9.33
C GLU A 366 0.89 6.25 9.10
N SER A 367 0.73 5.42 10.13
CA SER A 367 0.98 3.96 10.11
C SER A 367 -0.35 3.23 10.38
N PRO A 368 -1.15 2.88 9.36
CA PRO A 368 -2.57 2.54 9.56
C PRO A 368 -2.82 1.24 10.34
N VAL A 369 -1.82 0.37 10.41
CA VAL A 369 -1.81 -0.88 11.17
C VAL A 369 -0.46 -1.06 11.86
N GLY A 370 -0.44 -1.82 12.95
CA GLY A 370 0.77 -2.15 13.71
C GLY A 370 0.82 -3.64 14.04
N TYR A 371 1.87 -4.10 14.71
CA TYR A 371 2.09 -5.51 15.04
C TYR A 371 2.70 -5.69 16.45
N PRO A 372 2.23 -6.69 17.22
CA PRO A 372 2.70 -6.88 18.60
C PRO A 372 4.15 -7.37 18.64
N PRO A 373 4.85 -7.22 19.77
CA PRO A 373 6.18 -7.83 19.97
C PRO A 373 6.16 -9.35 19.77
N PRO A 374 7.31 -9.99 19.47
CA PRO A 374 7.38 -11.44 19.35
C PRO A 374 6.95 -12.11 20.65
N GLY A 375 6.23 -13.23 20.55
CA GLY A 375 5.74 -13.98 21.72
C GLY A 375 4.59 -13.35 22.52
N ARG A 376 4.17 -12.10 22.24
CA ARG A 376 2.96 -11.50 22.86
C ARG A 376 1.71 -11.59 22.00
N ASP A 377 0.60 -11.99 22.61
CA ASP A 377 -0.73 -11.91 22.01
C ASP A 377 -1.19 -10.44 21.87
N GLY A 378 -2.07 -10.19 20.90
CA GLY A 378 -2.58 -8.87 20.57
C GLY A 378 -3.05 -8.78 19.13
N ARG A 379 -3.84 -7.75 18.78
CA ARG A 379 -4.32 -7.55 17.41
C ARG A 379 -3.15 -7.58 16.42
N GLY A 380 -3.31 -8.28 15.30
CA GLY A 380 -2.25 -8.47 14.32
C GLY A 380 -1.21 -9.52 14.70
N ARG A 381 -1.46 -10.38 15.71
CA ARG A 381 -0.50 -11.38 16.18
C ARG A 381 0.01 -12.28 15.06
N VAL A 382 -0.90 -12.91 14.33
CA VAL A 382 -0.54 -13.87 13.29
C VAL A 382 0.19 -13.19 12.15
N ALA A 383 -0.29 -12.03 11.71
CA ALA A 383 0.36 -11.26 10.67
C ALA A 383 1.75 -10.77 11.09
N GLY A 384 1.93 -10.33 12.35
CA GLY A 384 3.24 -9.99 12.89
C GLY A 384 4.22 -11.18 12.94
N ASP A 385 3.74 -12.38 13.24
CA ASP A 385 4.58 -13.59 13.20
C ASP A 385 4.94 -13.98 11.76
N LEU A 386 3.99 -13.91 10.82
CA LEU A 386 4.23 -14.16 9.40
C LEU A 386 5.18 -13.14 8.78
N LEU A 387 5.02 -11.86 9.11
CA LEU A 387 5.92 -10.78 8.72
C LEU A 387 7.37 -11.11 9.11
N ARG A 388 7.60 -11.52 10.35
CA ARG A 388 8.94 -11.92 10.85
C ARG A 388 9.49 -13.14 10.11
N LEU A 389 8.63 -14.09 9.74
CA LEU A 389 9.02 -15.25 8.94
C LEU A 389 9.43 -14.86 7.50
N LEU A 390 8.88 -13.77 6.96
CA LEU A 390 9.20 -13.29 5.61
C LEU A 390 10.48 -12.46 5.54
N VAL A 391 11.00 -11.93 6.66
CA VAL A 391 12.22 -11.10 6.68
C VAL A 391 13.42 -11.78 6.02
N PRO A 392 13.79 -13.04 6.34
CA PRO A 392 14.97 -13.67 5.72
C PRO A 392 14.81 -13.88 4.21
N ILE A 393 13.58 -14.04 3.72
CA ILE A 393 13.28 -14.15 2.29
C ILE A 393 13.46 -12.79 1.61
N ALA A 394 13.10 -11.71 2.32
CA ALA A 394 13.23 -10.35 1.82
C ALA A 394 14.71 -9.90 1.76
N ASP A 395 15.52 -10.34 2.73
CA ASP A 395 16.98 -10.12 2.71
C ASP A 395 17.64 -10.72 1.46
N ALA A 396 17.16 -11.89 1.00
CA ALA A 396 17.65 -12.55 -0.20
C ALA A 396 17.36 -11.76 -1.50
N VAL A 397 16.51 -10.74 -1.45
CA VAL A 397 16.15 -9.86 -2.58
C VAL A 397 16.46 -8.38 -2.30
N ASP A 398 17.47 -8.12 -1.46
CA ASP A 398 17.97 -6.79 -1.07
C ASP A 398 16.91 -5.90 -0.38
N PHE A 399 15.95 -6.50 0.33
CA PHE A 399 15.06 -5.78 1.25
C PHE A 399 15.40 -6.15 2.69
N GLN A 400 16.38 -5.44 3.24
CA GLN A 400 16.72 -5.53 4.66
C GLN A 400 15.69 -4.72 5.44
N PHE A 401 14.89 -5.36 6.29
CA PHE A 401 14.03 -4.67 7.24
C PHE A 401 13.90 -5.50 8.52
N GLU A 402 14.21 -4.89 9.65
CA GLU A 402 14.14 -5.53 10.96
C GLU A 402 12.86 -5.07 11.68
N PRO A 403 11.80 -5.89 11.75
CA PRO A 403 10.51 -5.49 12.34
C PRO A 403 10.60 -5.15 13.82
N ASP A 404 11.60 -5.68 14.51
CA ASP A 404 11.78 -5.50 15.95
C ASP A 404 12.95 -4.56 16.29
N ALA A 405 13.52 -3.87 15.30
CA ALA A 405 14.45 -2.77 15.53
C ALA A 405 13.78 -1.63 16.33
N PRO A 406 14.53 -0.89 17.17
CA PRO A 406 13.99 0.21 17.97
C PRO A 406 13.17 1.23 17.15
N ALA A 407 13.71 1.71 16.02
CA ALA A 407 12.99 2.64 15.14
C ALA A 407 11.66 2.07 14.63
N ALA A 408 11.67 0.82 14.16
CA ALA A 408 10.47 0.15 13.66
C ALA A 408 9.42 -0.05 14.76
N ARG A 409 9.84 -0.40 15.98
CA ARG A 409 8.94 -0.55 17.13
C ARG A 409 8.27 0.77 17.54
N GLU A 410 9.02 1.86 17.52
CA GLU A 410 8.50 3.20 17.86
C GLU A 410 7.57 3.77 16.76
N LEU A 411 7.94 3.57 15.49
CA LEU A 411 7.30 4.26 14.35
C LEU A 411 6.27 3.42 13.58
N LEU A 412 6.33 2.09 13.63
CA LEU A 412 5.54 1.24 12.74
C LEU A 412 4.75 0.16 13.49
N ALA A 413 5.28 -0.33 14.61
CA ALA A 413 4.65 -1.43 15.33
C ALA A 413 3.38 -1.04 16.10
N GLU A 414 3.18 0.24 16.36
CA GLU A 414 1.94 0.79 16.90
C GLU A 414 1.18 1.52 15.79
N ALA A 415 -0.12 1.25 15.66
CA ALA A 415 -0.94 1.95 14.69
C ALA A 415 -0.99 3.45 15.00
N ASN A 416 -0.86 4.26 13.95
CA ASN A 416 -0.89 5.72 13.93
C ASN A 416 0.22 6.40 14.73
N SER A 417 1.30 5.71 15.10
CA SER A 417 2.42 6.35 15.80
C SER A 417 3.12 7.43 14.97
N VAL A 418 3.18 7.27 13.65
CA VAL A 418 3.71 8.30 12.74
C VAL A 418 2.89 9.58 12.78
N ALA A 419 1.56 9.49 12.88
CA ALA A 419 0.68 10.66 12.89
C ALA A 419 1.01 11.58 14.08
N ARG A 420 1.36 10.99 15.24
CA ARG A 420 1.74 11.72 16.46
C ARG A 420 2.99 12.59 16.29
N LEU A 421 3.86 12.28 15.33
CA LEU A 421 5.01 13.15 15.02
C LEU A 421 4.54 14.47 14.38
N PHE A 422 3.52 14.39 13.52
CA PHE A 422 2.99 15.53 12.77
C PHE A 422 2.00 16.39 13.57
N ASP A 423 1.53 15.91 14.73
CA ASP A 423 0.69 16.70 15.65
C ASP A 423 1.41 17.94 16.20
N ARG A 424 2.75 17.90 16.25
CA ARG A 424 3.54 19.06 16.64
C ARG A 424 3.78 19.97 15.43
N PRO A 425 3.33 21.23 15.47
CA PRO A 425 3.53 22.14 14.35
C PRO A 425 4.99 22.55 14.22
N LEU A 426 5.40 22.88 13.00
CA LEU A 426 6.70 23.50 12.75
C LEU A 426 6.75 24.93 13.30
N PRO A 427 7.93 25.44 13.69
CA PRO A 427 8.12 26.84 14.04
C PRO A 427 7.72 27.77 12.88
N ALA A 428 7.16 28.95 13.19
CA ALA A 428 6.62 29.89 12.19
C ALA A 428 7.65 30.34 11.12
N GLY A 429 8.94 30.31 11.44
CA GLY A 429 10.03 30.65 10.52
C GLY A 429 10.42 29.54 9.54
N THR A 430 9.98 28.29 9.77
CA THR A 430 10.34 27.15 8.93
C THR A 430 9.29 26.92 7.85
N ARG A 431 9.71 26.96 6.58
CA ARG A 431 8.85 26.60 5.45
C ARG A 431 8.95 25.10 5.16
N ALA A 432 7.84 24.45 4.81
CA ALA A 432 7.86 23.03 4.48
C ALA A 432 7.06 22.66 3.23
N VAL A 433 7.56 21.68 2.48
CA VAL A 433 6.86 21.06 1.35
C VAL A 433 6.88 19.54 1.49
N SER A 434 5.74 18.91 1.19
CA SER A 434 5.61 17.45 1.10
C SER A 434 5.50 17.03 -0.37
N VAL A 435 6.34 16.09 -0.80
CA VAL A 435 6.34 15.51 -2.14
C VAL A 435 6.03 14.02 -2.09
N THR A 436 4.79 13.64 -2.39
CA THR A 436 4.32 12.26 -2.27
C THR A 436 4.43 11.47 -3.57
N SER A 437 4.70 10.17 -3.47
CA SER A 437 4.64 9.25 -4.61
C SER A 437 3.22 8.71 -4.77
N ALA A 438 2.73 8.69 -6.02
CA ALA A 438 1.42 8.14 -6.34
C ALA A 438 1.34 6.63 -6.06
N THR A 439 2.47 5.91 -6.02
CA THR A 439 2.48 4.47 -5.73
C THR A 439 2.24 4.18 -4.25
N ASP A 440 2.39 5.17 -3.37
CA ASP A 440 2.25 5.02 -1.92
C ASP A 440 0.85 5.32 -1.41
N LEU A 441 0.04 5.98 -2.24
CA LEU A 441 -1.32 6.39 -1.87
C LEU A 441 -2.23 5.24 -1.34
N PRO A 442 -2.13 3.98 -1.82
CA PRO A 442 -2.91 2.89 -1.23
C PRO A 442 -2.60 2.60 0.24
N LEU A 443 -1.46 3.07 0.75
CA LEU A 443 -1.02 2.90 2.14
C LEU A 443 -1.32 4.13 3.01
N MET A 444 -2.06 5.10 2.46
CA MET A 444 -2.46 6.35 3.13
C MET A 444 -4.00 6.45 3.16
N PRO A 445 -4.67 5.59 3.95
CA PRO A 445 -6.13 5.48 3.95
C PRO A 445 -6.84 6.77 4.38
N ASP A 446 -6.24 7.61 5.24
CA ASP A 446 -6.85 8.88 5.68
C ASP A 446 -6.37 10.09 4.86
N GLY A 447 -5.43 9.87 3.95
CA GLY A 447 -4.98 10.85 2.96
C GLY A 447 -3.48 11.08 3.02
N TRP A 448 -2.96 11.82 2.04
CA TRP A 448 -1.51 12.03 1.86
C TRP A 448 -1.03 13.43 2.27
N ARG A 449 -1.96 14.30 2.69
CA ARG A 449 -1.66 15.70 3.00
C ARG A 449 -1.11 15.82 4.42
N LEU A 450 -0.10 16.66 4.57
CA LEU A 450 0.52 17.02 5.85
C LEU A 450 0.24 18.50 6.20
N PRO A 451 0.38 18.89 7.48
CA PRO A 451 0.28 20.29 7.92
C PRO A 451 1.53 21.10 7.53
N VAL A 452 1.77 21.23 6.22
CA VAL A 452 2.92 21.92 5.61
C VAL A 452 2.48 23.10 4.75
N SER A 453 3.41 24.00 4.43
CA SER A 453 3.15 25.14 3.54
C SER A 453 2.68 24.71 2.14
N ARG A 454 3.10 23.53 1.67
CA ARG A 454 2.68 22.98 0.38
C ARG A 454 2.67 21.46 0.35
N ASN A 455 1.57 20.89 -0.12
CA ASN A 455 1.44 19.47 -0.47
C ASN A 455 1.45 19.33 -1.99
N VAL A 456 2.54 18.81 -2.56
CA VAL A 456 2.71 18.64 -4.01
C VAL A 456 1.79 17.54 -4.53
N CYS A 457 1.22 17.73 -5.71
CA CYS A 457 0.38 16.71 -6.33
C CYS A 457 1.14 15.37 -6.46
N PRO A 458 0.56 14.22 -6.08
CA PRO A 458 1.28 12.95 -6.09
C PRO A 458 1.96 12.65 -7.43
N LEU A 459 3.27 12.43 -7.37
CA LEU A 459 4.11 12.21 -8.54
C LEU A 459 4.00 10.76 -9.00
N ARG A 460 3.89 10.51 -10.31
CA ARG A 460 3.82 9.17 -10.91
C ARG A 460 5.20 8.49 -10.95
N VAL A 461 5.81 8.38 -9.79
CA VAL A 461 7.16 7.89 -9.53
C VAL A 461 7.06 6.90 -8.38
N ALA A 462 7.84 5.82 -8.41
CA ALA A 462 7.88 4.89 -7.29
C ALA A 462 8.64 5.51 -6.12
N HIS A 463 8.18 5.25 -4.89
CA HIS A 463 8.74 5.78 -3.64
C HIS A 463 10.28 5.96 -3.59
N PRO A 464 11.10 4.92 -3.86
CA PRO A 464 12.54 5.07 -3.75
C PRO A 464 13.10 6.00 -4.82
N TYR A 465 12.50 6.11 -5.99
CA TYR A 465 13.03 6.95 -7.06
C TYR A 465 12.58 8.41 -6.96
N LEU A 466 11.72 8.79 -6.02
CA LEU A 466 11.26 10.18 -5.89
C LEU A 466 12.41 11.22 -5.96
N PRO A 467 13.51 11.07 -5.20
CA PRO A 467 14.56 12.11 -5.14
C PRO A 467 15.37 12.30 -6.43
N ASP A 468 15.32 11.34 -7.36
CA ASP A 468 16.14 11.34 -8.59
C ASP A 468 15.37 11.72 -9.86
N ARG A 469 14.07 12.07 -9.75
CA ARG A 469 13.23 12.34 -10.93
C ARG A 469 13.09 13.82 -11.27
N PRO A 470 13.03 14.16 -12.58
CA PRO A 470 12.78 15.53 -13.05
C PRO A 470 11.53 16.19 -12.45
N ALA A 471 10.44 15.43 -12.30
CA ALA A 471 9.19 15.94 -11.72
C ALA A 471 9.35 16.37 -10.25
N PHE A 472 10.21 15.71 -9.48
CA PHE A 472 10.54 16.10 -8.11
C PHE A 472 11.29 17.43 -8.10
N TYR A 473 12.38 17.56 -8.88
CA TYR A 473 13.15 18.80 -8.94
C TYR A 473 12.31 19.99 -9.40
N ARG A 474 11.40 19.79 -10.37
CA ARG A 474 10.51 20.84 -10.85
C ARG A 474 9.64 21.43 -9.73
N GLU A 475 8.98 20.59 -8.94
CA GLU A 475 8.10 21.04 -7.86
C GLU A 475 8.88 21.64 -6.69
N VAL A 476 10.03 21.05 -6.34
CA VAL A 476 10.91 21.58 -5.29
C VAL A 476 11.48 22.93 -5.69
N ASN A 477 12.00 23.09 -6.92
CA ASN A 477 12.46 24.38 -7.41
C ASN A 477 11.34 25.43 -7.38
N ARG A 478 10.13 25.11 -7.85
CA ARG A 478 8.99 26.03 -7.77
C ARG A 478 8.69 26.44 -6.33
N PHE A 479 8.73 25.51 -5.38
CA PHE A 479 8.54 25.82 -3.98
C PHE A 479 9.64 26.74 -3.44
N LEU A 480 10.92 26.40 -3.67
CA LEU A 480 12.06 27.21 -3.23
C LEU A 480 12.01 28.63 -3.82
N ASP A 481 11.56 28.76 -5.08
CA ASP A 481 11.42 30.04 -5.79
C ASP A 481 10.15 30.83 -5.42
N GLY A 482 9.31 30.31 -4.51
CA GLY A 482 8.02 30.94 -4.17
C GLY A 482 6.98 30.91 -5.28
N ARG A 483 7.19 30.13 -6.35
CA ARG A 483 6.23 29.96 -7.46
C ARG A 483 5.08 29.02 -7.05
N PRO A 484 3.86 29.18 -7.57
CA PRO A 484 2.72 28.30 -7.27
C PRO A 484 3.01 26.82 -7.56
N ALA A 485 2.29 25.88 -6.95
CA ALA A 485 2.37 24.46 -7.33
C ALA A 485 1.85 24.24 -8.78
N LEU A 486 2.16 23.09 -9.39
CA LEU A 486 1.45 22.69 -10.60
C LEU A 486 0.03 22.23 -10.26
N ASP A 487 -0.86 22.29 -11.26
CA ASP A 487 -2.24 21.83 -11.10
C ASP A 487 -2.29 20.34 -10.73
N CYS A 488 -3.21 20.01 -9.83
CA CYS A 488 -3.45 18.63 -9.40
C CYS A 488 -4.80 18.13 -9.91
N PRO A 489 -4.87 17.57 -11.12
CA PRO A 489 -6.13 17.11 -11.66
C PRO A 489 -6.70 15.94 -10.83
N PRO A 490 -8.03 15.81 -10.68
CA PRO A 490 -8.66 14.84 -9.78
C PRO A 490 -8.25 13.38 -10.03
N TRP A 491 -7.93 13.03 -11.28
CA TRP A 491 -7.52 11.68 -11.65
C TRP A 491 -6.19 11.24 -11.03
N ARG A 492 -5.37 12.18 -10.54
CA ARG A 492 -4.07 11.88 -9.89
C ARG A 492 -4.22 11.04 -8.64
N THR A 493 -5.35 11.14 -7.97
CA THR A 493 -5.64 10.37 -6.76
C THR A 493 -6.59 9.20 -7.00
N TRP A 494 -7.11 8.99 -8.22
CA TRP A 494 -8.03 7.88 -8.50
C TRP A 494 -7.39 6.52 -8.19
N GLY A 495 -6.09 6.37 -8.45
CA GLY A 495 -5.35 5.14 -8.09
C GLY A 495 -5.47 4.79 -6.60
N ARG A 496 -5.57 5.79 -5.71
CA ARG A 496 -5.87 5.58 -4.29
C ARG A 496 -7.26 5.00 -4.12
N SER A 497 -8.30 5.68 -4.62
CA SER A 497 -9.70 5.30 -4.43
C SER A 497 -9.98 3.88 -4.92
N PHE A 498 -9.40 3.47 -6.04
CA PHE A 498 -9.57 2.11 -6.58
C PHE A 498 -8.73 1.05 -5.85
N ALA A 499 -7.63 1.41 -5.21
CA ALA A 499 -6.74 0.47 -4.54
C ALA A 499 -7.09 0.26 -3.05
N LEU A 500 -7.57 1.29 -2.35
CA LEU A 500 -7.92 1.23 -0.93
C LEU A 500 -8.87 0.07 -0.55
N PRO A 501 -9.87 -0.32 -1.35
CA PRO A 501 -10.72 -1.48 -1.07
C PRO A 501 -9.95 -2.79 -0.95
N PHE A 502 -8.77 -2.88 -1.56
CA PHE A 502 -7.89 -4.04 -1.50
C PHE A 502 -6.84 -3.94 -0.37
N GLY A 503 -6.73 -2.79 0.30
CA GLY A 503 -5.88 -2.63 1.48
C GLY A 503 -6.44 -3.31 2.74
N VAL A 504 -5.78 -3.13 3.87
CA VAL A 504 -6.20 -3.67 5.17
C VAL A 504 -7.14 -2.71 5.91
N PRO A 505 -8.05 -3.21 6.77
CA PRO A 505 -8.82 -2.34 7.66
C PRO A 505 -7.89 -1.64 8.66
N ALA A 506 -7.93 -0.30 8.71
CA ALA A 506 -7.16 0.47 9.68
C ALA A 506 -7.64 0.20 11.11
N ALA A 507 -6.72 0.25 12.09
CA ALA A 507 -6.97 -0.18 13.47
C ALA A 507 -7.99 0.70 14.25
N GLY A 508 -8.35 1.88 13.72
CA GLY A 508 -9.21 2.88 14.38
C GLY A 508 -10.65 3.03 13.85
N ARG A 509 -11.13 2.23 12.88
CA ARG A 509 -12.43 2.47 12.22
C ARG A 509 -13.59 1.59 12.72
N PHE A 510 -13.90 1.67 14.02
CA PHE A 510 -15.17 1.15 14.56
C PHE A 510 -16.24 2.21 14.78
N ASP A 511 -15.89 3.48 14.63
CA ASP A 511 -16.81 4.59 14.90
C ASP A 511 -17.80 4.84 13.74
#